data_AF-A0AAU9QJU6-F1
#
_entry.id   AF-A0AAU9QJU6-F1
#
_cell.length_a   1.000
_cell.length_b   1.000
_cell.length_c   1.000
_cell.angle_alpha   90.00
_cell.angle_beta   90.00
_cell.angle_gamma   90.00
#
_symmetry.space_group_name_H-M   'P 1'
#
loop_
_entity.id
_entity.type
_entity.pdbx_description
1 polymer ?
#
loop_
_entity_poly.entity_id
_entity_poly.type
_entity_poly.pdbx_seq_one_letter_code
_entity_poly.pdbx_strand_id
1 'polypeptide(L)'
;MKRPTSTRVRGAGYAPLIDPVTSSSSNRSRTNYSSTSKNATQASYGSVVSNSQSQAEAGFECRIKIHAPKDDLNTLQSGVFSLAKTQNEPLIKRWSKLEQNQPSLCTVLSAECFEAEDKTLLHELFQDIGLNQKFKITPKPVGSEYINAEFLPFIPAVETKGLLGWAAQGYYYYFHDGKLMYEMAILGNDKFSWQVTASTANGMTDELISPKTFNMILAPVTIEGKKAAAQHIFYRREKLTNDALAEINQTWLDQHATLIDIAALKAVGKQPLLPRTKAATESDIKPVHIKNHKVRTKDDGKQEWWTDIAPLYGLSAKALLKLNPTFESDPISLKVGDVLTVNITQPAQATGNSDQSCPQNDFIVGHAYPLGDIWGKYSKRDVWGEYCGANQPSTVINIFNHSNLSQNTPVLNVQKVENRLLRVAVSFIEDDIQLTHITSVSKA
;
A
#
# COMPACT_ATOMS: atom_id res chain seq x y z
N MET A 1 20.04 -27.09 -33.99
CA MET A 1 19.96 -26.54 -32.63
C MET A 1 18.66 -25.74 -32.49
N LYS A 2 17.68 -26.26 -31.75
CA LYS A 2 16.37 -25.64 -31.49
C LYS A 2 16.38 -25.07 -30.07
N ARG A 3 15.92 -23.83 -29.89
CA ARG A 3 15.71 -23.22 -28.57
C ARG A 3 14.43 -23.79 -27.93
N PRO A 4 14.40 -24.09 -26.63
CA PRO A 4 13.18 -24.54 -25.96
C PRO A 4 12.29 -23.36 -25.60
N THR A 5 11.00 -23.54 -25.83
CA THR A 5 9.87 -22.65 -25.51
C THR A 5 9.59 -22.71 -24.01
N SER A 6 9.55 -21.56 -23.33
CA SER A 6 9.12 -21.46 -21.94
C SER A 6 7.60 -21.27 -21.89
N THR A 7 6.91 -22.24 -21.33
CA THR A 7 5.48 -22.19 -21.00
C THR A 7 5.29 -21.38 -19.73
N ARG A 8 4.65 -20.21 -19.84
CA ARG A 8 4.36 -19.33 -18.70
C ARG A 8 3.11 -19.83 -17.97
N VAL A 9 3.29 -20.32 -16.74
CA VAL A 9 2.18 -20.62 -15.80
C VAL A 9 1.65 -19.29 -15.23
N ARG A 10 0.34 -19.04 -15.37
CA ARG A 10 -0.35 -17.87 -14.78
C ARG A 10 -0.55 -18.09 -13.28
N GLY A 11 0.11 -17.27 -12.47
CA GLY A 11 -0.27 -17.00 -11.08
C GLY A 11 -1.20 -15.79 -11.03
N ALA A 12 -2.26 -15.87 -10.23
CA ALA A 12 -3.35 -14.90 -10.15
C ALA A 12 -2.87 -13.49 -9.73
N GLY A 13 -2.92 -12.56 -10.69
CA GLY A 13 -2.85 -11.12 -10.44
C GLY A 13 -4.23 -10.52 -10.61
N TYR A 14 -4.69 -9.76 -9.62
CA TYR A 14 -5.92 -8.97 -9.68
C TYR A 14 -5.84 -7.96 -10.83
N ALA A 15 -6.79 -8.03 -11.76
CA ALA A 15 -7.15 -6.96 -12.68
C ALA A 15 -8.43 -6.29 -12.14
N PRO A 16 -8.52 -4.95 -12.09
CA PRO A 16 -9.78 -4.30 -11.78
C PRO A 16 -10.75 -4.53 -12.95
N LEU A 17 -11.90 -5.13 -12.65
CA LEU A 17 -13.03 -5.27 -13.55
C LEU A 17 -13.61 -3.86 -13.80
N ILE A 18 -13.53 -3.40 -15.04
CA ILE A 18 -14.34 -2.32 -15.58
C ILE A 18 -15.34 -2.98 -16.51
N ASP A 19 -16.62 -3.00 -16.12
CA ASP A 19 -17.68 -3.40 -17.04
C ASP A 19 -17.84 -2.32 -18.13
N PRO A 20 -17.81 -2.68 -19.42
CA PRO A 20 -18.08 -1.74 -20.49
C PRO A 20 -19.59 -1.52 -20.61
N VAL A 21 -20.04 -0.29 -20.35
CA VAL A 21 -21.38 0.16 -20.75
C VAL A 21 -21.41 0.22 -22.28
N THR A 22 -22.27 -0.60 -22.86
CA THR A 22 -22.64 -0.65 -24.26
C THR A 22 -23.24 0.66 -24.75
N SER A 23 -22.62 1.31 -25.73
CA SER A 23 -23.31 2.23 -26.65
C SER A 23 -23.37 1.57 -28.03
N SER A 24 -24.58 1.18 -28.42
CA SER A 24 -24.93 0.57 -29.70
C SER A 24 -24.77 1.56 -30.86
N SER A 25 -23.89 1.25 -31.81
CA SER A 25 -23.97 1.80 -33.17
C SER A 25 -24.03 0.63 -34.16
N SER A 26 -25.21 0.45 -34.75
CA SER A 26 -25.52 -0.54 -35.77
C SER A 26 -24.73 -0.32 -37.06
N ASN A 27 -23.91 -1.29 -37.44
CA ASN A 27 -23.33 -1.41 -38.77
C ASN A 27 -24.40 -1.84 -39.78
N ARG A 28 -24.51 -1.12 -40.89
CA ARG A 28 -25.10 -1.64 -42.12
C ARG A 28 -24.06 -1.60 -43.24
N SER A 29 -23.70 -2.81 -43.67
CA SER A 29 -22.80 -3.16 -44.75
C SER A 29 -23.28 -2.66 -46.12
N ARG A 30 -22.34 -2.40 -47.05
CA ARG A 30 -22.39 -2.74 -48.50
C ARG A 30 -21.10 -2.27 -49.18
N THR A 31 -20.19 -3.19 -49.50
CA THR A 31 -19.90 -3.74 -50.84
C THR A 31 -19.52 -2.73 -51.91
N ASN A 32 -18.29 -2.92 -52.39
CA ASN A 32 -17.68 -2.27 -53.55
C ASN A 32 -18.50 -2.47 -54.83
N TYR A 33 -18.67 -1.39 -55.59
CA TYR A 33 -18.78 -1.43 -57.05
C TYR A 33 -17.98 -0.29 -57.65
N SER A 34 -17.20 -0.65 -58.67
CA SER A 34 -16.41 0.21 -59.54
C SER A 34 -17.25 1.22 -60.29
N SER A 35 -16.72 2.43 -60.53
CA SER A 35 -16.79 3.03 -61.86
C SER A 35 -15.74 4.14 -62.03
N THR A 36 -15.09 4.07 -63.18
CA THR A 36 -14.10 5.00 -63.71
C THR A 36 -14.81 6.17 -64.40
N SER A 37 -14.47 7.43 -64.11
CA SER A 37 -14.56 8.51 -65.11
C SER A 37 -13.80 9.78 -64.72
N LYS A 38 -12.70 10.00 -65.46
CA LYS A 38 -12.27 11.23 -66.16
C LYS A 38 -12.63 12.62 -65.58
N ASN A 39 -11.56 13.37 -65.31
CA ASN A 39 -11.27 14.76 -65.70
C ASN A 39 -12.42 15.65 -66.21
N ALA A 40 -12.63 16.79 -65.57
CA ALA A 40 -12.47 18.12 -66.18
C ALA A 40 -12.61 19.24 -65.14
N THR A 41 -11.66 20.17 -65.22
CA THR A 41 -11.50 21.46 -64.52
C THR A 41 -12.71 22.39 -64.57
N GLN A 42 -12.97 23.14 -63.48
CA GLN A 42 -13.21 24.61 -63.54
C GLN A 42 -13.16 25.33 -62.18
N ALA A 43 -12.20 26.25 -62.09
CA ALA A 43 -12.21 27.58 -61.47
C ALA A 43 -12.81 27.82 -60.06
N SER A 44 -11.90 27.87 -59.08
CA SER A 44 -11.61 29.02 -58.20
C SER A 44 -12.71 30.07 -57.95
N TYR A 45 -13.28 30.03 -56.74
CA TYR A 45 -13.42 31.21 -55.85
C TYR A 45 -13.29 30.73 -54.40
N GLY A 46 -12.05 30.60 -53.93
CA GLY A 46 -11.75 30.37 -52.53
C GLY A 46 -11.50 31.70 -51.84
N SER A 47 -12.47 32.16 -51.02
CA SER A 47 -12.21 33.22 -50.06
C SER A 47 -11.11 32.76 -49.11
N VAL A 48 -9.97 33.46 -49.10
CA VAL A 48 -8.99 33.33 -48.04
C VAL A 48 -9.63 33.93 -46.79
N VAL A 49 -10.34 33.11 -46.02
CA VAL A 49 -10.59 33.40 -44.61
C VAL A 49 -9.28 33.06 -43.92
N SER A 50 -8.43 34.07 -43.75
CA SER A 50 -7.29 34.02 -42.84
C SER A 50 -7.83 33.80 -41.43
N ASN A 51 -7.92 32.52 -41.05
CA ASN A 51 -8.21 32.12 -39.67
C ASN A 51 -6.98 32.43 -38.81
N SER A 52 -6.78 33.72 -38.55
CA SER A 52 -5.79 34.27 -37.63
C SER A 52 -6.49 34.59 -36.32
N GLN A 53 -7.05 33.55 -35.69
CA GLN A 53 -7.16 33.59 -34.24
C GLN A 53 -5.74 33.38 -33.72
N SER A 54 -5.05 34.49 -33.43
CA SER A 54 -3.87 34.46 -32.59
C SER A 54 -4.28 33.82 -31.27
N GLN A 55 -3.95 32.55 -31.09
CA GLN A 55 -4.05 31.91 -29.80
C GLN A 55 -3.08 32.67 -28.91
N ALA A 56 -3.60 33.52 -28.02
CA ALA A 56 -2.76 34.28 -27.09
C ALA A 56 -1.84 33.29 -26.39
N GLU A 57 -0.54 33.55 -26.40
CA GLU A 57 0.44 32.71 -25.73
C GLU A 57 0.41 33.04 -24.24
N ALA A 58 0.44 32.02 -23.38
CA ALA A 58 0.44 32.22 -21.94
C ALA A 58 1.76 32.88 -21.51
N GLY A 59 1.69 34.11 -20.99
CA GLY A 59 2.86 34.84 -20.49
C GLY A 59 3.29 34.41 -19.08
N PHE A 60 2.43 33.71 -18.34
CA PHE A 60 2.63 33.31 -16.96
C PHE A 60 2.37 31.81 -16.76
N GLU A 61 2.87 31.28 -15.65
CA GLU A 61 2.58 29.92 -15.21
C GLU A 61 2.47 29.83 -13.69
N CYS A 62 1.70 28.85 -13.24
CA CYS A 62 1.75 28.36 -11.87
C CYS A 62 2.41 26.98 -11.86
N ARG A 63 3.34 26.73 -10.94
CA ARG A 63 3.97 25.41 -10.76
C ARG A 63 3.65 24.80 -9.40
N ILE A 64 3.30 23.52 -9.42
CA ILE A 64 3.10 22.69 -8.23
C ILE A 64 4.15 21.59 -8.22
N LYS A 65 4.85 21.42 -7.10
CA LYS A 65 5.77 20.30 -6.89
C LYS A 65 5.15 19.27 -5.98
N ILE A 66 5.09 18.02 -6.42
CA ILE A 66 4.69 16.87 -5.61
C ILE A 66 5.95 16.06 -5.31
N HIS A 67 6.22 15.78 -4.03
CA HIS A 67 7.36 14.98 -3.57
C HIS A 67 7.12 13.47 -3.78
N ALA A 68 6.85 13.09 -5.03
CA ALA A 68 6.79 11.72 -5.50
C ALA A 68 7.23 11.61 -6.97
N PRO A 69 7.80 10.46 -7.38
CA PRO A 69 8.10 10.16 -8.77
C PRO A 69 6.86 10.21 -9.67
N LYS A 70 7.08 10.54 -10.96
CA LYS A 70 6.01 10.68 -11.97
C LYS A 70 5.15 9.43 -12.09
N ASP A 71 5.77 8.26 -12.02
CA ASP A 71 5.13 6.95 -12.21
C ASP A 71 4.29 6.55 -11.00
N ASP A 72 4.59 7.08 -9.82
CA ASP A 72 3.88 6.79 -8.58
C ASP A 72 2.57 7.57 -8.46
N LEU A 73 2.45 8.75 -9.10
CA LEU A 73 1.32 9.66 -8.91
C LEU A 73 -0.05 9.02 -9.19
N ASN A 74 -0.12 8.11 -10.16
CA ASN A 74 -1.36 7.42 -10.49
C ASN A 74 -1.75 6.43 -9.37
N THR A 75 -0.78 5.67 -8.86
CA THR A 75 -1.00 4.71 -7.76
C THR A 75 -1.31 5.43 -6.44
N LEU A 76 -0.64 6.56 -6.19
CA LEU A 76 -0.85 7.38 -5.00
C LEU A 76 -2.18 8.14 -5.04
N GLN A 77 -2.80 8.31 -6.22
CA GLN A 77 -4.04 9.07 -6.40
C GLN A 77 -3.94 10.47 -5.78
N SER A 78 -2.95 11.29 -6.22
CA SER A 78 -2.64 12.62 -5.65
C SER A 78 -3.76 13.67 -5.74
N GLY A 79 -4.95 13.30 -6.21
CA GLY A 79 -6.07 14.20 -6.42
C GLY A 79 -5.94 15.06 -7.68
N VAL A 80 -6.75 16.10 -7.73
CA VAL A 80 -6.83 17.05 -8.84
C VAL A 80 -6.56 18.46 -8.35
N PHE A 81 -5.91 19.25 -9.20
CA PHE A 81 -5.64 20.66 -8.95
C PHE A 81 -6.39 21.52 -9.95
N SER A 82 -6.83 22.70 -9.53
CA SER A 82 -7.36 23.73 -10.42
C SER A 82 -7.10 25.13 -9.89
N LEU A 83 -7.10 26.13 -10.77
CA LEU A 83 -7.03 27.54 -10.41
C LEU A 83 -8.42 28.13 -10.61
N ALA A 84 -9.04 28.58 -9.52
CA ALA A 84 -10.38 29.14 -9.52
C ALA A 84 -10.53 30.31 -10.51
N LYS A 85 -11.73 30.44 -11.08
CA LYS A 85 -12.09 31.57 -11.95
C LYS A 85 -11.86 32.91 -11.23
N THR A 86 -11.31 33.88 -11.96
CA THR A 86 -11.17 35.27 -11.53
C THR A 86 -12.05 36.18 -12.41
N GLN A 87 -11.89 37.49 -12.28
CA GLN A 87 -12.55 38.45 -13.18
C GLN A 87 -11.94 38.43 -14.59
N ASN A 88 -10.63 38.18 -14.68
CA ASN A 88 -9.87 38.31 -15.94
C ASN A 88 -9.58 36.96 -16.61
N GLU A 89 -9.70 35.84 -15.88
CA GLU A 89 -9.32 34.53 -16.40
C GLU A 89 -10.34 33.44 -15.99
N PRO A 90 -10.70 32.51 -16.90
CA PRO A 90 -11.57 31.39 -16.57
C PRO A 90 -10.91 30.40 -15.59
N LEU A 91 -11.71 29.46 -15.10
CA LEU A 91 -11.23 28.32 -14.30
C LEU A 91 -10.20 27.50 -15.10
N ILE A 92 -9.02 27.25 -14.53
CA ILE A 92 -7.95 26.48 -15.17
C ILE A 92 -7.85 25.12 -14.50
N LYS A 93 -8.20 24.05 -15.21
CA LYS A 93 -8.10 22.66 -14.73
C LYS A 93 -6.93 21.88 -15.35
N ARG A 94 -6.33 22.40 -16.42
CA ARG A 94 -5.30 21.70 -17.19
C ARG A 94 -3.93 21.92 -16.56
N TRP A 95 -3.26 20.80 -16.24
CA TRP A 95 -1.89 20.79 -15.72
C TRP A 95 -1.03 19.87 -16.59
N SER A 96 0.10 20.38 -17.05
CA SER A 96 1.11 19.63 -17.78
C SER A 96 2.15 19.11 -16.80
N LYS A 97 2.54 17.83 -16.91
CA LYS A 97 3.70 17.31 -16.18
C LYS A 97 4.96 17.78 -16.90
N LEU A 98 5.81 18.54 -16.21
CA LEU A 98 7.10 18.93 -16.78
C LEU A 98 8.00 17.70 -16.84
N GLU A 99 8.57 17.43 -18.02
CA GLU A 99 9.49 16.31 -18.19
C GLU A 99 10.82 16.61 -17.52
N GLN A 100 11.39 15.58 -16.89
CA GLN A 100 12.72 15.64 -16.31
C GLN A 100 13.55 14.54 -16.96
N ASN A 101 14.76 14.89 -17.43
CA ASN A 101 15.64 14.00 -18.17
C ASN A 101 16.21 12.85 -17.32
N GLN A 102 16.00 12.86 -16.00
CA GLN A 102 16.48 11.87 -15.05
C GLN A 102 15.37 11.41 -14.09
N PRO A 103 15.46 10.19 -13.53
CA PRO A 103 14.56 9.75 -12.47
C PRO A 103 14.60 10.75 -11.32
N SER A 104 13.43 11.24 -10.93
CA SER A 104 13.30 12.27 -9.93
C SER A 104 12.40 11.82 -8.80
N LEU A 105 12.76 12.24 -7.59
CA LEU A 105 11.96 12.03 -6.38
C LEU A 105 10.74 12.96 -6.35
N CYS A 106 10.63 13.90 -7.30
CA CYS A 106 9.55 14.86 -7.37
C CYS A 106 8.99 14.98 -8.78
N THR A 107 7.71 15.32 -8.86
CA THR A 107 7.04 15.69 -10.11
C THR A 107 6.63 17.15 -10.03
N VAL A 108 6.89 17.91 -11.10
CA VAL A 108 6.40 19.29 -11.22
C VAL A 108 5.26 19.34 -12.22
N LEU A 109 4.14 19.88 -11.80
CA LEU A 109 2.99 20.21 -12.63
C LEU A 109 3.05 21.70 -12.96
N SER A 110 2.76 22.08 -14.20
CA SER A 110 2.64 23.49 -14.62
C SER A 110 1.27 23.75 -15.24
N ALA A 111 0.65 24.86 -14.87
CA ALA A 111 -0.55 25.39 -15.49
C ALA A 111 -0.21 26.73 -16.14
N GLU A 112 -0.51 26.83 -17.43
CA GLU A 112 -0.46 28.08 -18.20
C GLU A 112 -1.46 29.09 -17.62
N CYS A 113 -1.03 30.34 -17.48
CA CYS A 113 -1.84 31.47 -17.02
C CYS A 113 -1.65 32.66 -17.98
N PHE A 114 -2.75 33.36 -18.27
CA PHE A 114 -2.74 34.52 -19.16
C PHE A 114 -2.58 35.85 -18.41
N GLU A 115 -2.92 35.87 -17.12
CA GLU A 115 -2.90 37.07 -16.30
C GLU A 115 -1.98 36.96 -15.07
N ALA A 116 -1.25 38.03 -14.78
CA ALA A 116 -0.36 38.17 -13.61
C ALA A 116 -1.12 38.59 -12.35
N GLU A 117 -2.16 37.84 -11.99
CA GLU A 117 -3.06 38.15 -10.88
C GLU A 117 -3.08 37.04 -9.84
N ASP A 118 -3.45 37.38 -8.61
CA ASP A 118 -3.63 36.37 -7.56
C ASP A 118 -4.74 35.37 -7.92
N LYS A 119 -4.40 34.09 -7.82
CA LYS A 119 -5.31 32.97 -8.07
C LYS A 119 -5.59 32.20 -6.79
N THR A 120 -6.72 31.49 -6.79
CA THR A 120 -7.03 30.53 -5.73
C THR A 120 -6.77 29.13 -6.28
N LEU A 121 -5.68 28.51 -5.85
CA LEU A 121 -5.40 27.09 -6.08
C LEU A 121 -6.35 26.25 -5.24
N LEU A 122 -7.06 25.34 -5.91
CA LEU A 122 -7.94 24.36 -5.33
C LEU A 122 -7.29 22.99 -5.46
N HIS A 123 -7.22 22.24 -4.36
CA HIS A 123 -6.87 20.82 -4.36
C HIS A 123 -8.05 19.99 -3.86
N GLU A 124 -8.45 18.99 -4.63
CA GLU A 124 -9.52 18.05 -4.30
C GLU A 124 -9.02 16.61 -4.46
N LEU A 125 -9.55 15.68 -3.66
CA LEU A 125 -9.20 14.25 -3.78
C LEU A 125 -9.63 13.64 -5.12
N PHE A 126 -10.74 14.13 -5.67
CA PHE A 126 -11.18 13.85 -7.03
C PHE A 126 -12.11 14.98 -7.49
N GLN A 127 -12.34 15.04 -8.79
CA GLN A 127 -13.02 16.16 -9.41
C GLN A 127 -14.44 16.38 -8.88
N ASP A 128 -14.75 17.65 -8.62
CA ASP A 128 -16.09 18.19 -8.32
C ASP A 128 -16.73 17.56 -7.06
N ILE A 129 -15.91 17.21 -6.07
CA ILE A 129 -16.35 16.67 -4.76
C ILE A 129 -16.83 17.77 -3.80
N GLY A 130 -16.36 19.01 -3.98
CA GLY A 130 -16.73 20.14 -3.10
C GLY A 130 -15.93 20.21 -1.80
N LEU A 131 -15.18 19.17 -1.45
CA LEU A 131 -14.14 19.22 -0.42
C LEU A 131 -12.80 19.66 -1.00
N ASN A 132 -12.56 20.97 -1.00
CA ASN A 132 -11.32 21.55 -1.52
C ASN A 132 -10.49 22.22 -0.42
N GLN A 133 -9.18 21.99 -0.47
CA GLN A 133 -8.21 22.88 0.14
C GLN A 133 -8.01 24.09 -0.78
N LYS A 134 -7.94 25.29 -0.20
CA LYS A 134 -7.83 26.56 -0.93
C LYS A 134 -6.55 27.28 -0.55
N PHE A 135 -5.76 27.63 -1.54
CA PHE A 135 -4.49 28.33 -1.36
C PHE A 135 -4.42 29.56 -2.26
N LYS A 136 -3.89 30.68 -1.77
CA LYS A 136 -3.60 31.85 -2.60
C LYS A 136 -2.22 31.71 -3.20
N ILE A 137 -2.14 31.83 -4.53
CA ILE A 137 -0.88 31.77 -5.29
C ILE A 137 -0.86 32.85 -6.38
N THR A 138 0.32 33.27 -6.80
CA THR A 138 0.48 34.31 -7.83
C THR A 138 1.32 33.74 -8.98
N PRO A 139 0.76 33.64 -10.20
CA PRO A 139 1.51 33.19 -11.38
C PRO A 139 2.80 33.98 -11.58
N LYS A 140 3.83 33.32 -12.08
CA LYS A 140 5.11 33.94 -12.42
C LYS A 140 5.36 33.87 -13.92
N PRO A 141 6.21 34.75 -14.49
CA PRO A 141 6.56 34.64 -15.90
C PRO A 141 7.04 33.23 -16.25
N VAL A 142 6.63 32.75 -17.43
CA VAL A 142 7.05 31.44 -17.93
C VAL A 142 8.57 31.35 -17.93
N GLY A 143 9.10 30.22 -17.44
CA GLY A 143 10.55 29.98 -17.37
C GLY A 143 11.24 30.51 -16.11
N SER A 144 10.51 31.15 -15.19
CA SER A 144 11.06 31.60 -13.89
C SER A 144 11.45 30.46 -12.95
N GLU A 145 10.98 29.24 -13.22
CA GLU A 145 11.18 28.04 -12.39
C GLU A 145 10.63 28.12 -10.96
N TYR A 146 9.89 29.19 -10.65
CA TYR A 146 9.31 29.39 -9.34
C TYR A 146 8.25 28.33 -9.04
N ILE A 147 8.29 27.77 -7.83
CA ILE A 147 7.33 26.76 -7.37
C ILE A 147 6.33 27.45 -6.43
N ASN A 148 5.10 27.63 -6.91
CA ASN A 148 4.03 28.28 -6.16
C ASN A 148 3.55 27.45 -4.97
N ALA A 149 3.48 26.12 -5.13
CA ALA A 149 3.02 25.22 -4.09
C ALA A 149 3.78 23.90 -4.09
N GLU A 150 4.03 23.37 -2.90
CA GLU A 150 4.64 22.05 -2.70
C GLU A 150 3.72 21.16 -1.87
N PHE A 151 3.62 19.90 -2.27
CA PHE A 151 2.83 18.88 -1.59
C PHE A 151 3.61 17.58 -1.44
N LEU A 152 3.35 16.83 -0.38
CA LEU A 152 4.03 15.57 -0.09
C LEU A 152 2.99 14.48 0.21
N PRO A 153 3.01 13.36 -0.53
CA PRO A 153 2.15 12.21 -0.24
C PRO A 153 2.77 11.34 0.85
N PHE A 154 1.93 10.80 1.73
CA PHE A 154 2.33 9.75 2.68
C PHE A 154 1.19 8.76 2.93
N ILE A 155 1.55 7.54 3.34
CA ILE A 155 0.60 6.47 3.69
C ILE A 155 0.57 6.33 5.22
N PRO A 156 -0.59 6.44 5.89
CA PRO A 156 -0.68 6.18 7.32
C PRO A 156 -0.61 4.69 7.63
N ALA A 157 0.19 4.33 8.63
CA ALA A 157 0.31 2.99 9.19
C ALA A 157 0.17 3.03 10.71
N VAL A 158 -0.13 1.88 11.32
CA VAL A 158 -0.20 1.72 12.77
C VAL A 158 0.79 0.68 13.23
N GLU A 159 1.36 0.90 14.40
CA GLU A 159 2.29 -0.05 15.04
C GLU A 159 1.53 -1.02 15.93
N THR A 160 1.92 -2.30 15.87
CA THR A 160 1.40 -3.35 16.74
C THR A 160 2.39 -4.51 16.84
N LYS A 161 2.57 -5.11 18.03
CA LYS A 161 3.53 -6.22 18.26
C LYS A 161 4.95 -5.94 17.74
N GLY A 162 5.40 -4.68 17.77
CA GLY A 162 6.70 -4.28 17.24
C GLY A 162 6.82 -4.33 15.71
N LEU A 163 5.70 -4.33 14.99
CA LEU A 163 5.62 -4.27 13.53
C LEU A 163 4.73 -3.11 13.08
N LEU A 164 5.03 -2.53 11.92
CA LEU A 164 4.09 -1.66 11.21
C LEU A 164 3.14 -2.46 10.35
N GLY A 165 1.88 -2.03 10.36
CA GLY A 165 0.81 -2.59 9.58
C GLY A 165 -0.17 -1.56 9.06
N TRP A 166 -0.94 -1.94 8.06
CA TRP A 166 -2.06 -1.15 7.59
C TRP A 166 -3.25 -1.36 8.52
N ALA A 167 -3.80 -0.27 9.08
CA ALA A 167 -5.06 -0.36 9.81
C ALA A 167 -6.16 -0.86 8.86
N ALA A 168 -6.87 -1.91 9.28
CA ALA A 168 -7.93 -2.52 8.50
C ALA A 168 -9.31 -2.22 9.08
N GLN A 169 -9.39 -1.48 10.18
CA GLN A 169 -10.61 -1.06 10.85
C GLN A 169 -10.43 0.32 11.48
N GLY A 170 -11.53 1.05 11.59
CA GLY A 170 -11.61 2.34 12.26
C GLY A 170 -11.56 3.52 11.31
N TYR A 171 -11.01 4.62 11.81
CA TYR A 171 -11.06 5.93 11.16
C TYR A 171 -9.73 6.64 11.31
N TYR A 172 -9.32 7.32 10.25
CA TYR A 172 -8.32 8.38 10.32
C TYR A 172 -9.02 9.74 10.29
N TYR A 173 -8.50 10.70 11.05
CA TYR A 173 -8.94 12.10 11.03
C TYR A 173 -7.74 12.96 10.70
N TYR A 174 -7.81 13.67 9.58
CA TYR A 174 -6.76 14.59 9.14
C TYR A 174 -7.15 16.02 9.50
N PHE A 175 -6.28 16.69 10.25
CA PHE A 175 -6.45 18.07 10.71
C PHE A 175 -5.42 18.98 10.05
N HIS A 176 -5.86 20.16 9.66
CA HIS A 176 -5.01 21.24 9.16
C HIS A 176 -5.35 22.52 9.92
N ASP A 177 -4.33 23.16 10.50
CA ASP A 177 -4.51 24.38 11.30
C ASP A 177 -5.56 24.21 12.42
N GLY A 178 -5.46 23.09 13.15
CA GLY A 178 -6.37 22.73 14.24
C GLY A 178 -7.78 22.31 13.83
N LYS A 179 -8.12 22.31 12.53
CA LYS A 179 -9.48 22.02 12.02
C LYS A 179 -9.55 20.70 11.29
N LEU A 180 -10.63 19.95 11.53
CA LEU A 180 -10.89 18.71 10.81
C LEU A 180 -11.10 18.99 9.33
N MET A 181 -10.27 18.39 8.49
CA MET A 181 -10.36 18.46 7.04
C MET A 181 -11.04 17.25 6.45
N TYR A 182 -10.66 16.04 6.89
CA TYR A 182 -11.22 14.78 6.43
C TYR A 182 -11.39 13.80 7.58
N GLU A 183 -12.56 13.19 7.69
CA GLU A 183 -12.72 11.88 8.32
C GLU A 183 -12.67 10.80 7.22
N MET A 184 -11.84 9.79 7.44
CA MET A 184 -11.57 8.72 6.49
C MET A 184 -11.93 7.39 7.15
N ALA A 185 -13.06 6.82 6.75
CA ALA A 185 -13.56 5.53 7.25
C ALA A 185 -12.84 4.38 6.54
N ILE A 186 -12.19 3.51 7.31
CA ILE A 186 -11.47 2.34 6.79
C ILE A 186 -12.49 1.24 6.48
N LEU A 187 -12.37 0.63 5.29
CA LEU A 187 -13.38 -0.29 4.74
C LEU A 187 -13.68 -1.55 5.57
N GLY A 188 -12.74 -2.02 6.40
CA GLY A 188 -12.93 -3.32 7.06
C GLY A 188 -12.56 -4.51 6.18
N ASN A 189 -12.82 -5.72 6.69
CA ASN A 189 -12.79 -6.97 5.92
C ASN A 189 -11.48 -7.19 5.14
N ASP A 190 -10.36 -7.06 5.84
CA ASP A 190 -9.01 -7.21 5.29
C ASP A 190 -8.64 -6.19 4.20
N LYS A 191 -9.35 -5.05 4.13
CA LYS A 191 -9.01 -3.91 3.28
C LYS A 191 -8.58 -2.74 4.16
N PHE A 192 -7.47 -2.13 3.80
CA PHE A 192 -6.92 -0.96 4.49
C PHE A 192 -7.23 0.37 3.79
N SER A 193 -7.83 0.31 2.60
CA SER A 193 -8.29 1.51 1.93
C SER A 193 -9.44 2.15 2.68
N TRP A 194 -9.56 3.45 2.54
CA TRP A 194 -10.53 4.26 3.24
C TRP A 194 -11.34 5.12 2.28
N GLN A 195 -12.53 5.51 2.72
CA GLN A 195 -13.45 6.40 2.02
C GLN A 195 -13.66 7.65 2.87
N VAL A 196 -13.90 8.79 2.23
CA VAL A 196 -14.12 10.06 2.95
C VAL A 196 -15.61 10.24 3.23
N THR A 197 -15.92 10.57 4.49
CA THR A 197 -17.28 10.90 4.92
C THR A 197 -17.56 12.38 4.73
N ALA A 198 -18.82 12.78 4.79
CA ALA A 198 -19.27 14.17 4.77
C ALA A 198 -19.05 14.90 6.11
N SER A 199 -18.29 14.30 7.04
CA SER A 199 -17.95 14.92 8.32
C SER A 199 -17.12 16.18 8.13
N THR A 200 -17.36 17.17 8.97
CA THR A 200 -16.69 18.47 8.95
C THR A 200 -16.26 18.86 10.36
N ALA A 201 -15.53 19.97 10.50
CA ALA A 201 -15.22 20.55 11.81
C ALA A 201 -16.46 20.87 12.67
N ASN A 202 -17.67 20.90 12.09
CA ASN A 202 -18.91 21.20 12.80
C ASN A 202 -19.74 19.96 13.15
N GLY A 203 -19.35 18.76 12.70
CA GLY A 203 -20.10 17.54 13.01
C GLY A 203 -19.68 16.31 12.22
N MET A 204 -19.89 15.16 12.86
CA MET A 204 -19.63 13.82 12.36
C MET A 204 -20.87 13.20 11.71
N THR A 205 -20.69 12.46 10.63
CA THR A 205 -21.73 11.74 9.90
C THR A 205 -21.16 10.46 9.28
N ASP A 206 -22.01 9.46 9.09
CA ASP A 206 -21.66 8.22 8.38
C ASP A 206 -21.86 8.31 6.86
N GLU A 207 -22.43 9.42 6.38
CA GLU A 207 -22.63 9.66 4.97
C GLU A 207 -21.27 9.72 4.24
N LEU A 208 -21.10 8.86 3.25
CA LEU A 208 -19.94 8.89 2.37
C LEU A 208 -20.13 9.92 1.27
N ILE A 209 -19.07 10.66 0.96
CA ILE A 209 -19.13 11.61 -0.16
C ILE A 209 -19.04 10.88 -1.50
N SER A 210 -18.37 9.72 -1.52
CA SER A 210 -18.22 8.89 -2.71
C SER A 210 -17.77 7.48 -2.32
N PRO A 211 -18.08 6.46 -3.15
CA PRO A 211 -17.54 5.12 -2.96
C PRO A 211 -16.03 5.02 -3.29
N LYS A 212 -15.40 6.08 -3.81
CA LYS A 212 -13.97 6.07 -4.13
C LYS A 212 -13.12 5.83 -2.89
N THR A 213 -12.14 4.95 -3.05
CA THR A 213 -11.24 4.53 -1.99
C THR A 213 -9.85 5.09 -2.19
N PHE A 214 -9.16 5.40 -1.11
CA PHE A 214 -7.80 5.94 -1.10
C PHE A 214 -6.95 5.22 -0.07
N ASN A 215 -5.63 5.41 -0.17
CA ASN A 215 -4.66 4.87 0.80
C ASN A 215 -3.66 5.94 1.26
N MET A 216 -3.72 7.16 0.74
CA MET A 216 -2.65 8.17 0.83
C MET A 216 -3.24 9.54 1.17
N ILE A 217 -2.53 10.30 2.00
CA ILE A 217 -2.86 11.69 2.33
C ILE A 217 -1.82 12.61 1.69
N LEU A 218 -2.30 13.62 0.96
CA LEU A 218 -1.44 14.62 0.33
C LEU A 218 -1.35 15.85 1.24
N ALA A 219 -0.21 16.02 1.91
CA ALA A 219 0.02 17.13 2.83
C ALA A 219 0.60 18.36 2.11
N PRO A 220 0.06 19.58 2.28
CA PRO A 220 0.74 20.81 1.87
C PRO A 220 2.05 20.99 2.65
N VAL A 221 3.08 21.44 1.94
CA VAL A 221 4.43 21.69 2.50
C VAL A 221 4.72 23.17 2.56
N THR A 222 4.67 23.84 1.41
CA THR A 222 4.90 25.27 1.28
C THR A 222 3.97 25.86 0.25
N ILE A 223 3.43 27.05 0.51
CA ILE A 223 2.58 27.82 -0.40
C ILE A 223 3.20 29.22 -0.49
N GLU A 224 3.54 29.67 -1.70
CA GLU A 224 4.24 30.94 -1.94
C GLU A 224 5.48 31.12 -1.05
N GLY A 225 6.28 30.05 -0.93
CA GLY A 225 7.48 29.99 -0.07
C GLY A 225 7.21 29.96 1.44
N LYS A 226 5.96 30.13 1.90
CA LYS A 226 5.59 30.04 3.31
C LYS A 226 5.32 28.59 3.70
N LYS A 227 5.84 28.16 4.86
CA LYS A 227 5.55 26.83 5.42
C LYS A 227 4.06 26.67 5.67
N ALA A 228 3.53 25.50 5.37
CA ALA A 228 2.14 25.14 5.69
C ALA A 228 1.92 25.18 7.21
N ALA A 229 0.67 25.43 7.62
CA ALA A 229 0.26 25.36 9.01
C ALA A 229 0.47 23.94 9.60
N ALA A 230 0.41 23.84 10.93
CA ALA A 230 0.53 22.56 11.62
C ALA A 230 -0.57 21.59 11.16
N GLN A 231 -0.18 20.33 10.99
CA GLN A 231 -1.04 19.27 10.46
C GLN A 231 -0.94 18.06 11.37
N HIS A 232 -2.08 17.45 11.68
CA HIS A 232 -2.15 16.31 12.57
C HIS A 232 -2.96 15.19 11.92
N ILE A 233 -2.61 13.95 12.27
CA ILE A 233 -3.44 12.79 11.98
C ILE A 233 -3.75 12.04 13.26
N PHE A 234 -5.01 11.71 13.43
CA PHE A 234 -5.49 10.96 14.57
C PHE A 234 -6.13 9.65 14.09
N TYR A 235 -5.72 8.53 14.66
CA TYR A 235 -6.30 7.22 14.37
C TYR A 235 -7.06 6.70 15.58
N ARG A 236 -8.26 6.17 15.35
CA ARG A 236 -9.00 5.38 16.35
C ARG A 236 -9.87 4.33 15.69
N ARG A 237 -10.17 3.27 16.44
CA ARG A 237 -11.01 2.16 15.96
C ARG A 237 -12.49 2.50 15.92
N GLU A 238 -12.94 3.27 16.90
CA GLU A 238 -14.31 3.73 16.98
C GLU A 238 -14.46 5.09 16.32
N LYS A 239 -15.65 5.47 15.87
CA LYS A 239 -15.89 6.81 15.30
C LYS A 239 -15.82 7.89 16.39
N LEU A 240 -15.39 9.11 16.04
CA LEU A 240 -15.54 10.28 16.90
C LEU A 240 -17.03 10.62 17.05
N THR A 241 -17.42 11.00 18.26
CA THR A 241 -18.72 11.62 18.51
C THR A 241 -18.63 13.13 18.30
N ASN A 242 -19.77 13.81 18.16
CA ASN A 242 -19.81 15.27 18.08
C ASN A 242 -19.27 15.93 19.35
N ASP A 243 -19.54 15.34 20.53
CA ASP A 243 -19.03 15.84 21.81
C ASP A 243 -17.50 15.73 21.85
N ALA A 244 -16.95 14.57 21.45
CA ALA A 244 -15.50 14.39 21.39
C ALA A 244 -14.85 15.33 20.36
N LEU A 245 -15.51 15.60 19.22
CA LEU A 245 -15.02 16.57 18.23
C LEU A 245 -14.97 17.99 18.80
N ALA A 246 -15.97 18.39 19.59
CA ALA A 246 -16.04 19.73 20.17
C ALA A 246 -14.92 20.03 21.18
N GLU A 247 -14.33 18.99 21.78
CA GLU A 247 -13.19 19.10 22.69
C GLU A 247 -11.84 19.24 21.95
N ILE A 248 -11.79 18.90 20.65
CA ILE A 248 -10.54 18.92 19.89
C ILE A 248 -10.13 20.37 19.60
N ASN A 249 -8.99 20.75 20.16
CA ASN A 249 -8.29 22.00 19.91
C ASN A 249 -6.79 21.71 19.66
N GLN A 250 -5.99 22.74 19.41
CA GLN A 250 -4.57 22.56 19.11
C GLN A 250 -3.81 21.83 20.22
N THR A 251 -4.03 22.19 21.49
CA THR A 251 -3.39 21.52 22.63
C THR A 251 -3.79 20.05 22.75
N TRP A 252 -5.06 19.73 22.49
CA TRP A 252 -5.52 18.35 22.46
C TRP A 252 -4.83 17.57 21.33
N LEU A 253 -4.73 18.16 20.14
CA LEU A 253 -4.06 17.53 18.99
C LEU A 253 -2.58 17.26 19.27
N ASP A 254 -1.87 18.22 19.86
CA ASP A 254 -0.45 18.06 20.20
C ASP A 254 -0.21 16.91 21.21
N GLN A 255 -1.22 16.57 22.02
CA GLN A 255 -1.14 15.51 23.04
C GLN A 255 -1.64 14.15 22.56
N HIS A 256 -2.66 14.12 21.69
CA HIS A 256 -3.40 12.90 21.37
C HIS A 256 -3.33 12.48 19.90
N ALA A 257 -2.92 13.38 19.00
CA ALA A 257 -2.76 13.10 17.58
C ALA A 257 -1.28 13.08 17.20
N THR A 258 -0.98 12.44 16.07
CA THR A 258 0.36 12.45 15.50
C THR A 258 0.57 13.72 14.70
N LEU A 259 1.56 14.54 15.08
CA LEU A 259 2.05 15.65 14.28
C LEU A 259 2.66 15.13 12.97
N ILE A 260 2.27 15.71 11.85
CA ILE A 260 2.82 15.39 10.53
C ILE A 260 4.10 16.22 10.35
N ASP A 261 5.24 15.62 10.67
CA ASP A 261 6.55 16.23 10.43
C ASP A 261 6.93 16.17 8.93
N ILE A 262 6.66 17.29 8.24
CA ILE A 262 6.96 17.46 6.82
C ILE A 262 8.47 17.32 6.52
N ALA A 263 9.35 17.71 7.44
CA ALA A 263 10.79 17.60 7.23
C ALA A 263 11.24 16.14 7.29
N ALA A 264 10.74 15.38 8.28
CA ALA A 264 10.99 13.94 8.39
C ALA A 264 10.45 13.18 7.17
N LEU A 265 9.22 13.48 6.74
CA LEU A 265 8.62 12.88 5.55
C LEU A 265 9.44 13.15 4.27
N LYS A 266 9.92 14.39 4.08
CA LYS A 266 10.81 14.74 2.95
C LYS A 266 12.14 13.98 3.00
N ALA A 267 12.67 13.74 4.19
CA ALA A 267 13.94 13.05 4.36
C ALA A 267 13.86 11.58 3.91
N VAL A 268 12.73 10.90 4.11
CA VAL A 268 12.48 9.52 3.67
C VAL A 268 12.77 9.30 2.18
N GLY A 269 12.41 10.27 1.34
CA GLY A 269 12.66 10.23 -0.11
C GLY A 269 14.13 10.06 -0.48
N LYS A 270 15.05 10.44 0.40
CA LYS A 270 16.52 10.43 0.18
C LYS A 270 17.24 9.37 1.02
N GLN A 271 16.53 8.65 1.87
CA GLN A 271 17.14 7.67 2.76
C GLN A 271 17.60 6.43 1.95
N PRO A 272 18.83 5.95 2.18
CA PRO A 272 19.23 4.65 1.64
C PRO A 272 18.40 3.56 2.32
N LEU A 273 17.90 2.62 1.53
CA LEU A 273 17.12 1.50 2.04
C LEU A 273 18.00 0.55 2.86
N LEU A 274 17.42 -0.02 3.90
CA LEU A 274 18.08 -1.02 4.74
C LEU A 274 18.35 -2.31 3.95
N PRO A 275 19.49 -2.98 4.22
CA PRO A 275 19.80 -4.24 3.56
C PRO A 275 18.78 -5.30 4.00
N ARG A 276 18.19 -5.98 3.02
CA ARG A 276 17.32 -7.13 3.27
C ARG A 276 18.17 -8.39 3.35
N THR A 277 17.97 -9.18 4.41
CA THR A 277 18.56 -10.52 4.50
C THR A 277 18.10 -11.33 3.30
N LYS A 278 19.03 -11.74 2.44
CA LYS A 278 18.72 -12.67 1.34
C LYS A 278 18.33 -14.01 1.97
N ALA A 279 17.20 -14.57 1.56
CA ALA A 279 17.00 -16.00 1.72
C ALA A 279 18.19 -16.70 1.05
N ALA A 280 18.79 -17.70 1.73
CA ALA A 280 19.93 -18.43 1.18
C ALA A 280 19.61 -18.87 -0.25
N THR A 281 20.35 -18.33 -1.22
CA THR A 281 20.32 -18.82 -2.60
C THR A 281 20.98 -20.20 -2.62
N GLU A 282 20.44 -21.11 -3.44
CA GLU A 282 20.87 -22.52 -3.58
C GLU A 282 22.38 -22.71 -3.87
N SER A 283 23.12 -21.64 -4.15
CA SER A 283 24.57 -21.65 -4.40
C SER A 283 25.48 -21.73 -3.17
N ASP A 284 24.94 -21.64 -1.94
CA ASP A 284 25.73 -21.82 -0.69
C ASP A 284 25.49 -23.19 -0.01
N ILE A 285 24.96 -24.17 -0.75
CA ILE A 285 24.84 -25.55 -0.25
C ILE A 285 26.23 -26.20 -0.32
N LYS A 286 26.93 -26.24 0.81
CA LYS A 286 28.05 -27.19 1.01
C LYS A 286 27.56 -28.61 0.67
N PRO A 287 28.39 -29.46 0.03
CA PRO A 287 27.97 -30.76 -0.47
C PRO A 287 27.30 -31.61 0.63
N VAL A 288 26.10 -32.11 0.33
CA VAL A 288 25.31 -32.98 1.20
C VAL A 288 26.12 -34.24 1.52
N HIS A 289 26.37 -34.49 2.80
CA HIS A 289 26.96 -35.76 3.25
C HIS A 289 25.83 -36.70 3.68
N ILE A 290 25.50 -37.67 2.83
CA ILE A 290 24.51 -38.71 3.13
C ILE A 290 25.22 -39.80 3.93
N LYS A 291 24.76 -40.09 5.15
CA LYS A 291 25.20 -41.29 5.89
C LYS A 291 24.13 -42.36 5.83
N ASN A 292 24.58 -43.57 5.47
CA ASN A 292 23.75 -44.77 5.42
C ASN A 292 24.11 -45.73 6.56
N HIS A 293 23.11 -46.48 7.03
CA HIS A 293 23.26 -47.57 7.98
C HIS A 293 22.70 -48.84 7.35
N LYS A 294 23.49 -49.91 7.34
CA LYS A 294 23.03 -51.22 6.88
C LYS A 294 22.50 -51.99 8.10
N VAL A 295 21.26 -52.47 8.04
CA VAL A 295 20.62 -53.24 9.11
C VAL A 295 21.39 -54.53 9.35
N ARG A 296 21.78 -54.79 10.59
CA ARG A 296 22.56 -55.96 11.02
C ARG A 296 21.76 -56.85 11.97
N THR A 297 22.34 -57.99 12.26
CA THR A 297 21.94 -58.87 13.35
C THR A 297 22.63 -58.40 14.64
N LYS A 298 21.87 -58.29 15.72
CA LYS A 298 22.34 -57.99 17.07
C LYS A 298 23.07 -59.20 17.67
N ASP A 299 23.80 -58.97 18.76
CA ASP A 299 24.57 -60.00 19.47
C ASP A 299 23.69 -61.14 20.01
N ASP A 300 22.38 -60.90 20.20
CA ASP A 300 21.37 -61.89 20.61
C ASP A 300 20.79 -62.72 19.45
N GLY A 301 21.31 -62.56 18.23
CA GLY A 301 20.86 -63.24 17.02
C GLY A 301 19.59 -62.67 16.39
N LYS A 302 19.00 -61.61 16.94
CA LYS A 302 17.81 -60.94 16.37
C LYS A 302 18.20 -59.79 15.47
N GLN A 303 17.34 -59.43 14.52
CA GLN A 303 17.60 -58.26 13.66
C GLN A 303 17.47 -56.93 14.42
N GLU A 304 18.25 -55.93 14.01
CA GLU A 304 18.07 -54.54 14.42
C GLU A 304 16.74 -54.00 13.88
N TRP A 305 15.94 -53.35 14.74
CA TRP A 305 14.71 -52.67 14.36
C TRP A 305 14.85 -51.14 14.41
N TRP A 306 13.87 -50.40 13.88
CA TRP A 306 13.87 -48.92 13.89
C TRP A 306 14.16 -48.30 15.26
N THR A 307 13.67 -48.93 16.34
CA THR A 307 13.91 -48.50 17.73
C THR A 307 15.32 -48.77 18.22
N ASP A 308 16.02 -49.75 17.62
CA ASP A 308 17.43 -50.05 17.91
C ASP A 308 18.37 -49.13 17.11
N ILE A 309 18.02 -48.83 15.85
CA ILE A 309 18.88 -48.08 14.92
C ILE A 309 18.79 -46.57 15.14
N ALA A 310 17.58 -46.02 15.33
CA ALA A 310 17.38 -44.57 15.39
C ALA A 310 18.19 -43.86 16.51
N PRO A 311 18.30 -44.42 17.74
CA PRO A 311 19.09 -43.81 18.81
C PRO A 311 20.60 -43.72 18.49
N LEU A 312 21.16 -44.65 17.71
CA LEU A 312 22.58 -44.63 17.30
C LEU A 312 22.94 -43.35 16.51
N TYR A 313 21.94 -42.69 15.94
CA TYR A 313 22.08 -41.49 15.14
C TYR A 313 21.35 -40.28 15.75
N GLY A 314 20.90 -40.38 17.01
CA GLY A 314 20.18 -39.30 17.70
C GLY A 314 18.78 -39.02 17.12
N LEU A 315 18.17 -40.00 16.44
CA LEU A 315 16.83 -39.89 15.84
C LEU A 315 15.79 -40.64 16.66
N SER A 316 14.52 -40.27 16.47
CA SER A 316 13.40 -41.14 16.84
C SER A 316 13.11 -42.16 15.73
N ALA A 317 12.54 -43.32 16.07
CA ALA A 317 12.16 -44.34 15.09
C ALA A 317 11.24 -43.78 13.99
N LYS A 318 10.32 -42.87 14.35
CA LYS A 318 9.44 -42.18 13.40
C LYS A 318 10.20 -41.21 12.48
N ALA A 319 11.20 -40.51 13.00
CA ALA A 319 12.05 -39.64 12.18
C ALA A 319 12.91 -40.46 11.20
N LEU A 320 13.46 -41.59 11.65
CA LEU A 320 14.21 -42.50 10.79
C LEU A 320 13.33 -43.15 9.71
N LEU A 321 12.09 -43.53 10.04
CA LEU A 321 11.11 -44.05 9.08
C LEU A 321 10.79 -43.03 7.97
N LYS A 322 10.61 -41.76 8.34
CA LYS A 322 10.38 -40.66 7.38
C LYS A 322 11.55 -40.44 6.41
N LEU A 323 12.79 -40.73 6.83
CA LEU A 323 13.95 -40.68 5.95
C LEU A 323 13.98 -41.84 4.94
N ASN A 324 13.16 -42.87 5.15
CA ASN A 324 13.14 -44.10 4.36
C ASN A 324 11.70 -44.41 3.92
N PRO A 325 11.08 -43.56 3.08
CA PRO A 325 9.65 -43.60 2.76
C PRO A 325 9.18 -44.91 2.10
N THR A 326 10.11 -45.70 1.54
CA THR A 326 9.84 -47.05 1.03
C THR A 326 9.26 -47.99 2.10
N PHE A 327 9.52 -47.72 3.38
CA PHE A 327 9.02 -48.49 4.50
C PHE A 327 7.84 -47.82 5.24
N GLU A 328 7.39 -46.62 4.84
CA GLU A 328 6.27 -45.93 5.53
C GLU A 328 4.95 -46.71 5.42
N SER A 329 4.73 -47.37 4.28
CA SER A 329 3.52 -48.17 4.04
C SER A 329 3.53 -49.51 4.79
N ASP A 330 4.71 -50.07 5.06
CA ASP A 330 4.88 -51.28 5.88
C ASP A 330 6.21 -51.21 6.67
N PRO A 331 6.20 -50.61 7.87
CA PRO A 331 7.42 -50.44 8.67
C PRO A 331 8.00 -51.77 9.21
N ILE A 332 7.21 -52.84 9.24
CA ILE A 332 7.64 -54.14 9.78
C ILE A 332 8.41 -54.94 8.72
N SER A 333 8.36 -54.53 7.45
CA SER A 333 9.07 -55.16 6.33
C SER A 333 10.61 -55.03 6.36
N LEU A 334 11.18 -54.29 7.34
CA LEU A 334 12.61 -54.09 7.52
C LEU A 334 13.37 -55.41 7.78
N LYS A 335 14.46 -55.66 7.05
CA LYS A 335 15.25 -56.90 7.13
C LYS A 335 16.75 -56.64 7.21
N VAL A 336 17.47 -57.61 7.75
CA VAL A 336 18.94 -57.63 7.73
C VAL A 336 19.46 -57.51 6.31
N GLY A 337 20.37 -56.56 6.10
CA GLY A 337 20.92 -56.25 4.78
C GLY A 337 20.34 -55.01 4.12
N ASP A 338 19.17 -54.54 4.57
CA ASP A 338 18.57 -53.29 4.08
C ASP A 338 19.47 -52.09 4.43
N VAL A 339 19.48 -51.09 3.57
CA VAL A 339 20.30 -49.88 3.74
C VAL A 339 19.38 -48.70 4.01
N LEU A 340 19.46 -48.18 5.23
CA LEU A 340 18.69 -47.04 5.69
C LEU A 340 19.50 -45.75 5.56
N THR A 341 18.84 -44.70 5.10
CA THR A 341 19.34 -43.33 5.20
C THR A 341 19.15 -42.87 6.64
N VAL A 342 20.25 -42.65 7.37
CA VAL A 342 20.24 -42.31 8.82
C VAL A 342 20.68 -40.87 9.10
N ASN A 343 21.24 -40.19 8.12
CA ASN A 343 21.48 -38.77 8.19
C ASN A 343 21.47 -38.17 6.79
N ILE A 344 20.59 -37.20 6.59
CA ILE A 344 20.72 -36.22 5.52
C ILE A 344 21.11 -34.94 6.23
N THR A 345 22.34 -34.46 6.06
CA THR A 345 22.59 -33.04 6.33
C THR A 345 22.00 -32.27 5.15
N GLN A 346 20.67 -32.23 5.11
CA GLN A 346 19.95 -31.45 4.12
C GLN A 346 19.97 -30.01 4.62
N PRO A 347 20.22 -29.01 3.74
CA PRO A 347 19.72 -27.67 4.05
C PRO A 347 18.23 -27.84 4.36
N ALA A 348 17.76 -27.14 5.39
CA ALA A 348 16.34 -27.07 5.71
C ALA A 348 15.54 -27.10 4.40
N GLN A 349 14.69 -28.13 4.23
CA GLN A 349 13.82 -28.20 3.08
C GLN A 349 13.21 -26.81 2.92
N ALA A 350 13.49 -26.18 1.77
CA ALA A 350 12.80 -24.97 1.38
C ALA A 350 11.33 -25.36 1.17
N THR A 351 10.58 -25.42 2.27
CA THR A 351 9.14 -25.19 2.24
C THR A 351 8.99 -23.81 1.61
N GLY A 352 8.43 -23.78 0.41
CA GLY A 352 8.16 -22.53 -0.30
C GLY A 352 7.44 -21.55 0.64
N ASN A 353 7.96 -20.31 0.66
CA ASN A 353 7.58 -19.20 1.54
C ASN A 353 8.04 -19.33 2.99
N SER A 354 9.34 -19.18 3.24
CA SER A 354 9.79 -18.72 4.57
C SER A 354 9.39 -17.26 4.73
N ASP A 355 8.66 -16.96 5.79
CA ASP A 355 8.35 -15.58 6.17
C ASP A 355 9.66 -14.80 6.33
N GLN A 356 9.66 -13.58 5.81
CA GLN A 356 10.75 -12.62 5.90
C GLN A 356 10.17 -11.32 6.45
N SER A 357 10.43 -11.03 7.71
CA SER A 357 10.07 -9.75 8.31
C SER A 357 10.74 -8.58 7.56
N CYS A 358 10.18 -7.39 7.74
CA CYS A 358 10.82 -6.17 7.29
C CYS A 358 12.21 -5.97 7.94
N PRO A 359 13.15 -5.28 7.26
CA PRO A 359 14.47 -5.00 7.84
C PRO A 359 14.43 -4.00 9.00
N GLN A 360 13.42 -3.14 9.08
CA GLN A 360 13.19 -2.26 10.22
C GLN A 360 12.75 -3.07 11.46
N ASN A 361 13.40 -2.83 12.60
CA ASN A 361 13.21 -3.59 13.84
C ASN A 361 12.64 -2.76 15.01
N ASP A 362 12.63 -1.44 14.90
CA ASP A 362 12.03 -0.53 15.87
C ASP A 362 11.10 0.47 15.20
N PHE A 363 10.00 0.80 15.88
CA PHE A 363 9.00 1.73 15.40
C PHE A 363 8.68 2.74 16.50
N ILE A 364 8.56 4.01 16.09
CA ILE A 364 8.25 5.13 16.97
C ILE A 364 7.05 5.85 16.37
N VAL A 365 6.03 6.11 17.18
CA VAL A 365 4.85 6.88 16.75
C VAL A 365 5.28 8.30 16.38
N GLY A 366 4.79 8.81 15.27
CA GLY A 366 5.18 10.08 14.67
C GLY A 366 6.38 10.00 13.73
N HIS A 367 7.09 8.87 13.67
CA HIS A 367 8.18 8.69 12.72
C HIS A 367 7.68 8.19 11.36
N ALA A 368 8.36 8.66 10.31
CA ALA A 368 8.15 8.21 8.94
C ALA A 368 9.28 7.27 8.50
N TYR A 369 8.91 6.28 7.69
CA TYR A 369 9.82 5.25 7.20
C TYR A 369 9.68 5.07 5.69
N PRO A 370 10.76 4.69 4.97
CA PRO A 370 10.64 4.24 3.59
C PRO A 370 9.78 2.98 3.53
N LEU A 371 8.81 2.94 2.61
CA LEU A 371 8.02 1.73 2.34
C LEU A 371 8.92 0.49 2.17
N GLY A 372 10.06 0.66 1.51
CA GLY A 372 11.08 -0.36 1.25
C GLY A 372 11.77 -0.93 2.48
N ASP A 373 11.64 -0.31 3.65
CA ASP A 373 12.24 -0.78 4.89
C ASP A 373 11.23 -1.47 5.82
N ILE A 374 9.94 -1.33 5.52
CA ILE A 374 8.86 -1.73 6.43
C ILE A 374 7.93 -2.82 5.86
N TRP A 375 8.01 -3.13 4.58
CA TRP A 375 7.31 -4.30 4.03
C TRP A 375 8.08 -5.62 4.28
N GLY A 376 7.35 -6.72 4.41
CA GLY A 376 7.89 -8.08 4.53
C GLY A 376 7.17 -9.09 3.64
N LYS A 377 7.57 -10.35 3.75
CA LYS A 377 6.88 -11.51 3.20
C LYS A 377 6.32 -12.29 4.38
N TYR A 378 5.01 -12.40 4.45
CA TYR A 378 4.32 -13.04 5.57
C TYR A 378 3.34 -14.08 5.04
N SER A 379 3.28 -15.21 5.70
CA SER A 379 2.36 -16.31 5.41
C SER A 379 0.93 -15.96 5.82
N LYS A 380 0.80 -15.04 6.77
CA LYS A 380 -0.46 -14.49 7.27
C LYS A 380 -0.62 -13.03 6.85
N ARG A 381 -1.84 -12.66 6.49
CA ARG A 381 -2.19 -11.27 6.17
C ARG A 381 -2.29 -10.41 7.44
N ASP A 382 -2.94 -10.89 8.49
CA ASP A 382 -3.06 -10.17 9.76
C ASP A 382 -1.77 -10.27 10.58
N VAL A 383 -1.37 -9.18 11.24
CA VAL A 383 -0.16 -9.12 12.09
C VAL A 383 -0.27 -10.01 13.33
N TRP A 384 -1.46 -10.17 13.88
CA TRP A 384 -1.73 -10.96 15.08
C TRP A 384 -1.77 -12.46 14.81
N GLY A 385 -2.20 -12.91 13.62
CA GLY A 385 -2.07 -14.28 13.09
C GLY A 385 -2.73 -15.43 13.88
N GLU A 386 -3.13 -15.19 15.14
CA GLU A 386 -3.55 -16.20 16.13
C GLU A 386 -5.08 -16.22 16.36
N TYR A 387 -5.80 -15.13 16.04
CA TYR A 387 -7.21 -14.94 16.45
C TYR A 387 -8.19 -14.74 15.28
N CYS A 388 -7.73 -14.78 14.03
CA CYS A 388 -8.59 -14.60 12.86
C CYS A 388 -9.31 -15.92 12.54
N GLY A 389 -10.45 -16.16 13.19
CA GLY A 389 -11.48 -17.08 12.65
C GLY A 389 -12.26 -16.40 11.51
N ALA A 390 -13.03 -17.17 10.74
CA ALA A 390 -13.83 -16.64 9.62
C ALA A 390 -14.78 -15.48 9.97
N ASN A 391 -15.04 -15.26 11.28
CA ASN A 391 -15.98 -14.27 11.81
C ASN A 391 -15.31 -13.09 12.55
N GLN A 392 -13.98 -13.00 12.58
CA GLN A 392 -13.27 -11.87 13.20
C GLN A 392 -12.35 -11.21 12.15
N PRO A 393 -12.73 -10.05 11.59
CA PRO A 393 -11.93 -9.38 10.56
C PRO A 393 -10.59 -8.90 11.14
N SER A 394 -9.57 -8.88 10.29
CA SER A 394 -8.24 -8.39 10.66
C SER A 394 -8.32 -6.94 11.16
N THR A 395 -7.58 -6.61 12.22
CA THR A 395 -7.53 -5.22 12.72
C THR A 395 -6.35 -4.45 12.15
N VAL A 396 -5.23 -5.16 11.94
CA VAL A 396 -4.01 -4.62 11.36
C VAL A 396 -3.42 -5.67 10.41
N ILE A 397 -3.14 -5.24 9.19
CA ILE A 397 -2.64 -6.08 8.11
C ILE A 397 -1.14 -5.85 7.92
N ASN A 398 -0.38 -6.93 7.76
CA ASN A 398 1.03 -6.89 7.40
C ASN A 398 1.26 -6.08 6.12
N ILE A 399 2.36 -5.33 6.09
CA ILE A 399 2.75 -4.55 4.91
C ILE A 399 3.52 -5.47 3.96
N PHE A 400 2.98 -5.67 2.76
CA PHE A 400 3.59 -6.47 1.70
C PHE A 400 4.28 -5.58 0.67
N ASN A 401 5.15 -6.18 -0.15
CA ASN A 401 5.79 -5.43 -1.23
C ASN A 401 4.74 -4.88 -2.21
N HIS A 402 4.77 -3.56 -2.45
CA HIS A 402 3.95 -2.88 -3.43
C HIS A 402 4.80 -2.47 -4.63
N SER A 403 4.82 -3.29 -5.68
CA SER A 403 5.66 -3.08 -6.86
C SER A 403 5.37 -1.81 -7.65
N ASN A 404 4.21 -1.19 -7.43
CA ASN A 404 3.72 -0.02 -8.19
C ASN A 404 4.00 1.31 -7.48
N LEU A 405 4.79 1.29 -6.41
CA LEU A 405 5.22 2.46 -5.65
C LEU A 405 6.73 2.42 -5.44
N SER A 406 7.35 3.59 -5.43
CA SER A 406 8.74 3.73 -5.00
C SER A 406 8.92 3.20 -3.59
N GLN A 407 10.04 2.52 -3.38
CA GLN A 407 10.46 2.02 -2.08
C GLN A 407 10.77 3.15 -1.09
N ASN A 408 10.99 4.38 -1.58
CA ASN A 408 11.14 5.57 -0.76
C ASN A 408 9.83 6.35 -0.56
N THR A 409 8.68 5.73 -0.87
CA THR A 409 7.37 6.31 -0.52
C THR A 409 7.28 6.44 1.01
N PRO A 410 6.96 7.63 1.56
CA PRO A 410 6.86 7.82 2.99
C PRO A 410 5.66 7.09 3.61
N VAL A 411 5.93 6.34 4.67
CA VAL A 411 4.91 5.69 5.51
C VAL A 411 5.03 6.22 6.93
N LEU A 412 3.96 6.82 7.45
CA LEU A 412 3.94 7.45 8.77
C LEU A 412 3.33 6.50 9.81
N ASN A 413 4.05 6.21 10.89
CA ASN A 413 3.48 5.52 12.06
C ASN A 413 2.61 6.49 12.85
N VAL A 414 1.28 6.34 12.78
CA VAL A 414 0.35 7.33 13.35
C VAL A 414 -0.15 6.97 14.74
N GLN A 415 -0.04 5.71 15.15
CA GLN A 415 -0.55 5.24 16.43
C GLN A 415 0.01 3.86 16.75
N LYS A 416 0.37 3.65 18.02
CA LYS A 416 0.57 2.30 18.55
C LYS A 416 -0.77 1.73 19.00
N VAL A 417 -1.09 0.55 18.47
CA VAL A 417 -2.37 -0.13 18.65
C VAL A 417 -2.14 -1.40 19.46
N GLU A 418 -2.77 -1.46 20.63
CA GLU A 418 -2.71 -2.62 21.51
C GLU A 418 -4.07 -3.33 21.49
N ASN A 419 -4.09 -4.62 21.17
CA ASN A 419 -5.28 -5.44 21.39
C ASN A 419 -5.32 -5.82 22.87
N ARG A 420 -6.31 -5.29 23.60
CA ARG A 420 -6.65 -5.78 24.94
C ARG A 420 -7.41 -7.09 24.79
N LEU A 421 -6.80 -8.19 25.22
CA LEU A 421 -7.48 -9.47 25.27
C LEU A 421 -8.27 -9.54 26.58
N LEU A 422 -9.59 -9.50 26.51
CA LEU A 422 -10.45 -9.79 27.66
C LEU A 422 -10.69 -11.30 27.72
N ARG A 423 -10.25 -11.94 28.81
CA ARG A 423 -10.65 -13.31 29.14
C ARG A 423 -11.84 -13.23 30.08
N VAL A 424 -12.96 -13.79 29.64
CA VAL A 424 -14.15 -13.95 30.47
C VAL A 424 -14.31 -15.43 30.79
N ALA A 425 -14.24 -15.78 32.07
CA ALA A 425 -14.59 -17.10 32.56
C ALA A 425 -16.08 -17.12 32.89
N VAL A 426 -16.79 -18.09 32.32
CA VAL A 426 -18.22 -18.32 32.55
C VAL A 426 -18.38 -19.74 33.05
N SER A 427 -19.17 -19.92 34.10
CA SER A 427 -19.50 -21.22 34.68
C SER A 427 -21.00 -21.46 34.60
N PHE A 428 -21.39 -22.66 34.20
CA PHE A 428 -22.78 -23.09 34.15
C PHE A 428 -23.08 -23.89 35.42
N ILE A 429 -24.05 -23.43 36.22
CA ILE A 429 -24.51 -24.12 37.42
C ILE A 429 -26.03 -24.24 37.29
N GLU A 430 -26.54 -25.48 37.26
CA GLU A 430 -27.98 -25.79 37.33
C GLU A 430 -28.85 -24.89 36.44
N ASP A 431 -28.52 -24.85 35.14
CA ASP A 431 -29.21 -24.08 34.09
C ASP A 431 -29.06 -22.54 34.12
N ASP A 432 -28.30 -21.99 35.08
CA ASP A 432 -27.96 -20.56 35.14
C ASP A 432 -26.53 -20.27 34.63
N ILE A 433 -26.39 -19.16 33.88
CA ILE A 433 -25.10 -18.63 33.43
C ILE A 433 -24.57 -17.67 34.50
N GLN A 434 -23.54 -18.09 35.24
CA GLN A 434 -22.85 -17.24 36.21
C GLN A 434 -21.53 -16.74 35.61
N LEU A 435 -21.38 -15.43 35.54
CA LEU A 435 -20.15 -14.78 35.06
C LEU A 435 -19.16 -14.73 36.23
N THR A 436 -18.16 -15.60 36.20
CA THR A 436 -17.33 -15.85 37.39
C THR A 436 -16.13 -14.94 37.47
N HIS A 437 -15.41 -14.66 36.39
CA HIS A 437 -14.26 -13.75 36.38
C HIS A 437 -14.10 -13.02 35.03
N ILE A 438 -13.79 -11.72 35.07
CA ILE A 438 -13.34 -10.93 33.91
C ILE A 438 -11.89 -10.51 34.19
N THR A 439 -10.97 -10.84 33.29
CA THR A 439 -9.58 -10.39 33.39
C THR A 439 -9.13 -9.77 32.08
N SER A 440 -8.69 -8.52 32.13
CA SER A 440 -8.00 -7.87 31.00
C SER A 440 -6.55 -8.33 30.99
N VAL A 441 -6.13 -8.92 29.88
CA VAL A 441 -4.73 -9.31 29.66
C VAL A 441 -4.11 -8.30 28.69
N SER A 442 -3.42 -7.30 29.24
CA SER A 442 -2.41 -6.56 28.50
C SER A 442 -1.10 -7.32 28.65
N LYS A 443 -0.62 -7.98 27.58
CA LYS A 443 0.77 -8.44 27.58
C LYS A 443 1.66 -7.21 27.42
N ALA A 444 2.45 -6.94 28.46
CA ALA A 444 3.51 -5.94 28.46
C ALA A 444 4.54 -6.20 27.36
#